data_AF-Q4QFX4-F1
#
_entry.id   AF-Q4QFX4-F1
#
_cell.length_a   1.000
_cell.length_b   1.000
_cell.length_c   1.000
_cell.angle_alpha   90.00
_cell.angle_beta   90.00
_cell.angle_gamma   90.00
#
_symmetry.space_group_name_H-M   'P 1'
#
loop_
_entity.id
_entity.type
_entity.pdbx_description
1 polymer ?
#
loop_
_entity_poly.entity_id
_entity_poly.type
_entity_poly.pdbx_seq_one_letter_code
_entity_poly.pdbx_strand_id
1 'polypeptide(L)'
;MWNGPTYAIARVRWDSVVRTFSACGTSLASPQRRFSSWFEEQPGGGQHNVEDKAVAAFAVNADRLEKGKTIIKKKAHGIPFHISDAEAVDNVCRHHGAAVEIHSVERFLMPFWLTETSAAGTFKADLLQHDRMNITQPHYFLWLEGPRYQFNYPFGEYMPMNQVSASYREPLKVVERCLTGTHVPSMLLSRFELLHEVEKMEHRPTVIPFTMSTVTALSVIERRVNRRVVLDRIDRELRKFHGSFLKSNVSVMSLQMVASSIRPAFLPLFKLTVSTISHSTPVPAFICGATGKVVGPVLHVQRRKRLGLAAAAAVGTLLSLAPLVEPGVATAAALAVVASSGFVQQAVQRARFVREQAHQMAQLKSVGVLNLVADSTGYRWTPEEEEKEEYEYREELRRQARARDAFEQRVKEEAARDRVRAHGTHFDPKNRRRTDLADVDPRGYYELLGLKGKEFSATAKDITKAFREAVRIHHPDVHPEGEAENKKRHMQRIIEAYKILHNPKTKKFYDSGEMSGKSQETS
;
A
#
# COMPACT_ATOMS: atom_id res chain seq x y z
N MET A 1 -49.96 -16.82 29.79
CA MET A 1 -51.19 -17.22 29.08
C MET A 1 -52.34 -16.38 29.64
N TRP A 2 -52.97 -15.58 28.76
CA TRP A 2 -54.35 -15.02 28.83
C TRP A 2 -54.69 -14.10 30.03
N ASN A 3 -55.33 -12.93 29.92
CA ASN A 3 -55.88 -12.12 28.83
C ASN A 3 -56.09 -10.68 29.39
N GLY A 4 -56.34 -9.71 28.51
CA GLY A 4 -56.34 -8.25 28.75
C GLY A 4 -57.37 -7.69 29.76
N PRO A 5 -57.44 -6.35 29.90
CA PRO A 5 -58.49 -5.66 29.14
C PRO A 5 -58.24 -4.19 28.70
N THR A 6 -59.08 -3.80 27.73
CA THR A 6 -59.82 -2.53 27.53
C THR A 6 -59.16 -1.20 27.16
N TYR A 7 -59.64 -0.71 26.01
CA TYR A 7 -59.55 0.62 25.43
C TYR A 7 -60.28 1.70 26.25
N ALA A 8 -59.74 2.92 26.26
CA ALA A 8 -60.46 4.14 26.60
C ALA A 8 -60.30 5.18 25.47
N ILE A 9 -61.44 5.62 24.94
CA ILE A 9 -61.60 6.69 23.95
C ILE A 9 -61.97 7.97 24.73
N ALA A 10 -61.29 9.08 24.46
CA ALA A 10 -61.84 10.41 24.71
C ALA A 10 -61.25 11.42 23.71
N ARG A 11 -62.15 12.14 23.03
CA ARG A 11 -61.93 13.09 21.95
C ARG A 11 -62.36 14.45 22.48
N VAL A 12 -61.51 15.47 22.43
CA VAL A 12 -61.94 16.88 22.62
C VAL A 12 -61.24 17.79 21.61
N ARG A 13 -62.08 18.69 21.09
CA ARG A 13 -61.98 19.62 19.97
C ARG A 13 -61.46 20.98 20.46
N TRP A 14 -60.71 21.69 19.63
CA TRP A 14 -60.48 23.13 19.82
C TRP A 14 -60.70 23.87 18.50
N ASP A 15 -61.68 24.76 18.52
CA ASP A 15 -62.08 25.65 17.44
C ASP A 15 -61.19 26.90 17.38
N SER A 16 -61.18 27.46 16.17
CA SER A 16 -60.51 28.65 15.66
C SER A 16 -60.85 29.98 16.33
N VAL A 17 -59.91 30.93 16.33
CA VAL A 17 -60.20 32.38 16.23
C VAL A 17 -59.12 33.06 15.38
N VAL A 18 -59.51 33.64 14.24
CA VAL A 18 -58.73 34.66 13.51
C VAL A 18 -59.70 35.76 13.07
N ARG A 19 -59.43 37.01 13.47
CA ARG A 19 -59.99 38.22 12.86
C ARG A 19 -58.91 39.32 12.76
N THR A 20 -58.59 39.64 11.50
CA THR A 20 -58.47 40.98 10.87
C THR A 20 -57.70 42.13 11.56
N PHE A 21 -56.65 42.68 10.92
CA PHE A 21 -56.66 43.94 10.13
C PHE A 21 -55.23 44.44 9.72
N SER A 22 -55.08 44.71 8.41
CA SER A 22 -54.42 45.82 7.68
C SER A 22 -52.99 46.35 7.94
N ALA A 23 -52.23 46.34 6.82
CA ALA A 23 -51.32 47.35 6.23
C ALA A 23 -50.13 47.95 7.02
N CYS A 24 -48.90 47.76 6.53
CA CYS A 24 -48.21 48.68 5.60
C CYS A 24 -46.77 48.18 5.33
N GLY A 25 -46.26 48.44 4.13
CA GLY A 25 -45.05 47.81 3.59
C GLY A 25 -43.71 48.39 4.07
N THR A 26 -42.65 47.62 3.85
CA THR A 26 -41.37 48.08 3.30
C THR A 26 -40.54 46.88 2.89
N SER A 27 -40.14 46.90 1.62
CA SER A 27 -39.37 45.89 0.92
C SER A 27 -37.91 45.86 1.35
N LEU A 28 -37.39 44.67 1.70
CA LEU A 28 -35.98 44.31 1.54
C LEU A 28 -35.91 42.78 1.32
N ALA A 29 -35.96 42.40 0.05
CA ALA A 29 -35.96 41.01 -0.38
C ALA A 29 -34.55 40.41 -0.32
N SER A 30 -34.32 39.52 0.64
CA SER A 30 -33.30 38.47 0.56
C SER A 30 -34.03 37.13 0.38
N PRO A 31 -33.80 36.35 -0.70
CA PRO A 31 -34.49 35.07 -0.81
C PRO A 31 -33.77 34.03 0.06
N GLN A 32 -34.29 33.81 1.26
CA GLN A 32 -34.12 32.55 1.97
C GLN A 32 -34.73 31.44 1.09
N ARG A 33 -33.88 30.64 0.43
CA ARG A 33 -34.35 29.39 -0.19
C ARG A 33 -34.73 28.41 0.91
N ARG A 34 -36.02 28.11 1.01
CA ARG A 34 -36.59 27.04 1.84
C ARG A 34 -36.24 25.66 1.25
N PHE A 35 -36.00 24.72 2.15
CA PHE A 35 -35.48 23.36 1.95
C PHE A 35 -36.51 22.37 1.35
N SER A 36 -37.59 22.84 0.72
CA SER A 36 -38.76 22.01 0.37
C SER A 36 -39.11 21.93 -1.11
N SER A 37 -38.27 22.41 -2.04
CA SER A 37 -38.55 22.26 -3.50
C SER A 37 -37.88 21.01 -4.13
N TRP A 38 -37.51 20.02 -3.31
CA TRP A 38 -36.80 18.80 -3.77
C TRP A 38 -37.69 17.57 -3.95
N PHE A 39 -38.99 17.69 -3.67
CA PHE A 39 -39.94 16.59 -3.86
C PHE A 39 -41.28 17.18 -4.29
N GLU A 40 -41.45 17.42 -5.59
CA GLU A 40 -42.69 17.32 -6.38
C GLU A 40 -42.56 18.15 -7.67
N GLU A 41 -42.29 17.46 -8.79
CA GLU A 41 -42.86 17.87 -10.08
C GLU A 41 -43.82 16.75 -10.50
N GLN A 42 -45.11 17.07 -10.52
CA GLN A 42 -46.13 16.21 -11.09
C GLN A 42 -46.01 16.20 -12.62
N PRO A 43 -46.27 15.06 -13.29
CA PRO A 43 -46.21 14.97 -14.74
C PRO A 43 -47.48 15.61 -15.35
N GLY A 44 -47.40 16.90 -15.71
CA GLY A 44 -48.37 17.56 -16.58
C GLY A 44 -48.07 17.23 -18.05
N GLY A 45 -49.05 16.66 -18.76
CA GLY A 45 -48.91 16.09 -20.09
C GLY A 45 -48.45 17.06 -21.20
N GLY A 46 -47.60 16.53 -22.08
CA GLY A 46 -47.17 17.15 -23.34
C GLY A 46 -46.07 16.31 -23.99
N GLN A 47 -46.13 16.09 -25.30
CA GLN A 47 -45.16 15.33 -26.11
C GLN A 47 -43.77 16.02 -26.13
N HIS A 48 -43.01 15.93 -25.04
CA HIS A 48 -41.62 16.42 -24.90
C HIS A 48 -40.73 15.43 -24.11
N ASN A 49 -40.95 14.12 -24.26
CA ASN A 49 -40.48 13.14 -23.27
C ASN A 49 -39.21 12.33 -23.60
N VAL A 50 -38.51 12.63 -24.71
CA VAL A 50 -37.26 11.90 -25.06
C VAL A 50 -36.04 12.79 -24.91
N GLU A 51 -36.08 14.03 -25.43
CA GLU A 51 -34.97 14.97 -25.32
C GLU A 51 -34.77 15.46 -23.88
N ASP A 52 -35.83 15.81 -23.16
CA ASP A 52 -35.71 16.25 -21.76
C ASP A 52 -35.18 15.14 -20.84
N LYS A 53 -35.58 13.89 -21.09
CA LYS A 53 -35.01 12.72 -20.38
C LYS A 53 -33.54 12.49 -20.74
N ALA A 54 -33.16 12.69 -21.99
CA ALA A 54 -31.77 12.55 -22.43
C ALA A 54 -30.88 13.68 -21.87
N VAL A 55 -31.38 14.91 -21.82
CA VAL A 55 -30.69 16.07 -21.23
C VAL A 55 -30.55 15.90 -19.71
N ALA A 56 -31.61 15.46 -19.03
CA ALA A 56 -31.56 15.15 -17.60
C ALA A 56 -30.60 13.98 -17.29
N ALA A 57 -30.64 12.90 -18.07
CA ALA A 57 -29.73 11.77 -17.93
C ALA A 57 -28.27 12.15 -18.21
N PHE A 58 -28.03 12.99 -19.22
CA PHE A 58 -26.71 13.54 -19.51
C PHE A 58 -26.20 14.42 -18.38
N ALA A 59 -27.01 15.34 -17.86
CA ALA A 59 -26.64 16.20 -16.75
C ALA A 59 -26.26 15.39 -15.50
N VAL A 60 -27.02 14.32 -15.20
CA VAL A 60 -26.73 13.42 -14.07
C VAL A 60 -25.45 12.62 -14.29
N ASN A 61 -25.22 12.09 -15.49
CA ASN A 61 -24.03 11.29 -15.79
C ASN A 61 -22.75 12.13 -15.90
N ALA A 62 -22.86 13.37 -16.40
CA ALA A 62 -21.75 14.31 -16.52
C ALA A 62 -21.15 14.72 -15.16
N ASP A 63 -21.89 14.57 -14.06
CA ASP A 63 -21.43 14.84 -12.70
C ASP A 63 -20.95 13.60 -11.95
N ARG A 64 -21.13 12.40 -12.51
CA ARG A 64 -20.75 11.14 -11.85
C ARG A 64 -19.35 10.68 -12.25
N LEU A 65 -18.65 10.12 -11.27
CA LEU A 65 -17.36 9.46 -11.48
C LEU A 65 -17.59 7.98 -11.73
N GLU A 66 -17.13 7.45 -12.86
CA GLU A 66 -17.13 6.02 -13.13
C GLU A 66 -16.07 5.32 -12.26
N LYS A 67 -16.55 4.51 -11.31
CA LYS A 67 -15.72 3.79 -10.32
C LYS A 67 -15.56 2.30 -10.63
N GLY A 68 -16.44 1.73 -11.47
CA GLY A 68 -16.57 0.28 -11.65
C GLY A 68 -15.35 -0.42 -12.26
N LYS A 69 -14.49 0.32 -12.97
CA LYS A 69 -13.27 -0.19 -13.61
C LYS A 69 -11.99 0.21 -12.90
N THR A 70 -12.08 0.74 -11.68
CA THR A 70 -10.90 1.25 -10.95
C THR A 70 -9.97 0.09 -10.57
N ILE A 71 -8.70 0.17 -10.97
CA ILE A 71 -7.69 -0.82 -10.60
C ILE A 71 -7.16 -0.51 -9.20
N ILE A 72 -7.31 -1.44 -8.27
CA ILE A 72 -6.78 -1.32 -6.91
C ILE A 72 -5.35 -1.87 -6.89
N LYS A 73 -4.35 -0.97 -6.82
CA LYS A 73 -2.95 -1.34 -6.63
C LYS A 73 -2.72 -1.58 -5.14
N LYS A 74 -2.64 -2.85 -4.71
CA LYS A 74 -2.59 -3.21 -3.28
C LYS A 74 -1.29 -2.82 -2.56
N LYS A 75 -0.18 -2.70 -3.29
CA LYS A 75 1.14 -2.40 -2.72
C LYS A 75 1.17 -1.01 -2.07
N ALA A 76 1.55 -0.98 -0.80
CA ALA A 76 1.63 0.27 -0.05
C ALA A 76 2.96 0.98 -0.28
N HIS A 77 2.87 2.29 -0.34
CA HIS A 77 4.02 3.17 -0.48
C HIS A 77 4.04 4.17 0.67
N GLY A 78 5.11 4.93 0.83
CA GLY A 78 5.05 6.10 1.68
C GLY A 78 6.27 6.99 1.58
N ILE A 79 6.20 8.13 2.25
CA ILE A 79 7.25 9.13 2.25
C ILE A 79 7.96 9.08 3.60
N PRO A 80 9.30 9.05 3.63
CA PRO A 80 10.02 9.08 4.89
C PRO A 80 10.08 10.48 5.51
N PHE A 81 10.50 10.52 6.77
CA PHE A 81 10.78 11.78 7.44
C PHE A 81 12.12 12.33 6.95
N HIS A 82 12.10 13.42 6.20
CA HIS A 82 13.32 14.12 5.78
C HIS A 82 13.79 15.17 6.79
N ILE A 83 12.93 15.49 7.76
CA ILE A 83 13.12 16.61 8.68
C ILE A 83 13.28 16.08 10.09
N SER A 84 14.29 16.62 10.77
CA SER A 84 14.57 16.29 12.17
C SER A 84 13.61 16.96 13.14
N ASP A 85 13.61 16.48 14.38
CA ASP A 85 12.80 17.05 15.46
C ASP A 85 13.16 18.51 15.74
N ALA A 86 14.46 18.83 15.72
CA ALA A 86 14.96 20.18 15.91
C ALA A 86 14.52 21.12 14.76
N GLU A 87 14.60 20.67 13.52
CA GLU A 87 14.12 21.45 12.37
C GLU A 87 12.60 21.62 12.37
N ALA A 88 11.84 20.61 12.83
CA ALA A 88 10.39 20.72 12.97
C ALA A 88 10.03 21.83 13.95
N VAL A 89 10.74 21.93 15.07
CA VAL A 89 10.58 23.02 16.04
C VAL A 89 10.98 24.36 15.43
N ASP A 90 12.11 24.44 14.74
CA ASP A 90 12.56 25.68 14.09
C ASP A 90 11.57 26.16 13.02
N ASN A 91 11.01 25.25 12.22
CA ASN A 91 9.96 25.54 11.25
C ASN A 91 8.72 26.17 11.94
N VAL A 92 8.34 25.66 13.11
CA VAL A 92 7.23 26.20 13.91
C VAL A 92 7.57 27.58 14.48
N CYS A 93 8.78 27.76 15.04
CA CYS A 93 9.25 29.06 15.48
C CYS A 93 9.24 30.08 14.35
N ARG A 94 9.69 29.71 13.14
CA ARG A 94 9.62 30.55 11.93
C ARG A 94 8.19 30.86 11.50
N HIS A 95 7.29 29.88 11.55
CA HIS A 95 5.88 30.08 11.24
C HIS A 95 5.19 31.06 12.22
N HIS A 96 5.54 31.00 13.50
CA HIS A 96 5.00 31.89 14.53
C HIS A 96 5.74 33.23 14.66
N GLY A 97 6.98 33.33 14.18
CA GLY A 97 7.85 34.49 14.31
C GLY A 97 8.29 34.78 15.74
N ALA A 98 8.31 33.76 16.62
CA ALA A 98 8.66 33.90 18.04
C ALA A 98 9.20 32.58 18.61
N ALA A 99 9.83 32.65 19.78
CA ALA A 99 10.15 31.47 20.58
C ALA A 99 8.86 30.80 21.08
N VAL A 100 8.83 29.47 21.02
CA VAL A 100 7.67 28.65 21.26
C VAL A 100 8.00 27.61 22.32
N GLU A 101 7.12 27.47 23.31
CA GLU A 101 7.15 26.37 24.28
C GLU A 101 6.35 25.19 23.72
N ILE A 102 6.94 24.01 23.79
CA ILE A 102 6.36 22.78 23.24
C ILE A 102 5.79 21.96 24.39
N HIS A 103 4.51 21.63 24.32
CA HIS A 103 3.82 20.81 25.31
C HIS A 103 3.82 19.33 24.93
N SER A 104 3.59 19.03 23.66
CA SER A 104 3.63 17.67 23.14
C SER A 104 4.08 17.63 21.69
N VAL A 105 4.74 16.53 21.33
CA VAL A 105 5.17 16.25 19.95
C VAL A 105 4.67 14.86 19.57
N GLU A 106 3.71 14.80 18.64
CA GLU A 106 3.24 13.56 18.05
C GLU A 106 3.83 13.40 16.64
N ARG A 107 4.36 12.21 16.36
CA ARG A 107 4.81 11.77 15.04
C ARG A 107 3.89 10.68 14.54
N PHE A 108 3.42 10.81 13.31
CA PHE A 108 2.60 9.76 12.73
C PHE A 108 2.74 9.66 11.21
N LEU A 109 2.59 8.43 10.73
CA LEU A 109 2.40 8.12 9.33
C LEU A 109 0.89 8.07 9.07
N MET A 110 0.40 9.06 8.32
CA MET A 110 -1.01 9.22 8.00
C MET A 110 -1.34 8.45 6.71
N PRO A 111 -2.33 7.54 6.71
CA PRO A 111 -2.68 6.77 5.53
C PRO A 111 -3.51 7.61 4.56
N PHE A 112 -3.20 7.47 3.27
CA PHE A 112 -3.81 8.17 2.16
C PHE A 112 -4.14 7.20 1.03
N TRP A 113 -5.25 7.48 0.35
CA TRP A 113 -5.56 6.94 -0.95
C TRP A 113 -5.09 7.93 -2.03
N LEU A 114 -4.17 7.48 -2.86
CA LEU A 114 -3.73 8.20 -4.05
C LEU A 114 -4.47 7.64 -5.26
N THR A 115 -5.15 8.49 -6.01
CA THR A 115 -5.95 8.06 -7.18
C THR A 115 -5.54 8.76 -8.46
N GLU A 116 -5.66 8.05 -9.56
CA GLU A 116 -5.58 8.62 -10.91
C GLU A 116 -7.00 8.74 -11.45
N THR A 117 -7.39 9.94 -11.86
CA THR A 117 -8.69 10.20 -12.49
C THR A 117 -8.48 10.87 -13.82
N SER A 118 -9.42 10.72 -14.75
CA SER A 118 -9.36 11.39 -16.05
C SER A 118 -10.74 11.86 -16.46
N ALA A 119 -10.81 13.03 -17.10
CA ALA A 119 -12.02 13.53 -17.73
C ALA A 119 -11.81 13.65 -19.24
N ALA A 120 -12.68 13.01 -20.01
CA ALA A 120 -12.66 13.06 -21.46
C ALA A 120 -14.05 13.37 -22.02
N GLY A 121 -14.10 13.98 -23.20
CA GLY A 121 -15.37 14.29 -23.83
C GLY A 121 -15.26 15.31 -24.96
N THR A 122 -16.40 15.88 -25.30
CA THR A 122 -16.55 16.83 -26.39
C THR A 122 -17.36 18.05 -25.96
N PHE A 123 -16.95 19.23 -26.43
CA PHE A 123 -17.68 20.47 -26.17
C PHE A 123 -17.68 21.35 -27.43
N LYS A 124 -18.71 22.20 -27.54
CA LYS A 124 -18.75 23.33 -28.49
C LYS A 124 -18.56 24.61 -27.69
N ALA A 125 -17.80 25.56 -28.23
CA ALA A 125 -17.57 26.84 -27.59
C ALA A 125 -17.86 27.97 -28.57
N ASP A 126 -18.84 28.80 -28.25
CA ASP A 126 -19.11 30.03 -28.99
C ASP A 126 -18.33 31.15 -28.32
N LEU A 127 -17.57 31.92 -29.11
CA LEU A 127 -16.63 32.91 -28.62
C LEU A 127 -17.10 34.30 -29.01
N LEU A 128 -17.15 35.21 -28.04
CA LEU A 128 -17.39 36.63 -28.29
C LEU A 128 -16.04 37.31 -28.55
N GLN A 129 -15.76 37.62 -29.81
CA GLN A 129 -14.51 38.24 -30.24
C GLN A 129 -14.77 39.55 -30.99
N HIS A 130 -13.76 40.43 -31.01
CA HIS A 130 -13.79 41.61 -31.86
C HIS A 130 -13.79 41.19 -33.34
N ASP A 131 -14.59 41.86 -34.16
CA ASP A 131 -14.58 41.62 -35.60
C ASP A 131 -13.19 41.96 -36.17
N ARG A 132 -12.54 40.98 -36.80
CA ARG A 132 -11.21 41.16 -37.41
C ARG A 132 -11.28 41.99 -38.69
N MET A 133 -12.45 42.10 -39.32
CA MET A 133 -12.63 42.81 -40.58
C MET A 133 -12.91 44.30 -40.37
N ASN A 134 -13.43 44.69 -39.21
CA ASN A 134 -13.78 46.07 -38.87
C ASN A 134 -13.00 46.56 -37.63
N ILE A 135 -11.68 46.65 -37.75
CA ILE A 135 -10.76 47.08 -36.66
C ILE A 135 -11.05 48.52 -36.19
N THR A 136 -11.75 49.33 -36.99
CA THR A 136 -11.97 50.77 -36.75
C THR A 136 -13.03 51.07 -35.70
N GLN A 137 -13.87 50.11 -35.29
CA GLN A 137 -14.91 50.32 -34.26
C GLN A 137 -14.61 49.51 -32.98
N PRO A 138 -14.09 50.13 -31.92
CA PRO A 138 -13.57 49.44 -30.73
C PRO A 138 -14.62 48.70 -29.86
N HIS A 139 -15.90 48.76 -30.24
CA HIS A 139 -17.01 48.16 -29.48
C HIS A 139 -17.87 47.18 -30.28
N TYR A 140 -17.39 46.75 -31.45
CA TYR A 140 -18.12 45.80 -32.28
C TYR A 140 -17.65 44.35 -32.01
N PHE A 141 -18.49 43.58 -31.32
CA PHE A 141 -18.22 42.18 -30.96
C PHE A 141 -19.21 41.25 -31.66
N LEU A 142 -18.69 40.13 -32.16
CA LEU A 142 -19.47 39.08 -32.81
C LEU A 142 -19.32 37.77 -32.06
N TRP A 143 -20.43 37.03 -31.96
CA TRP A 143 -20.40 35.63 -31.54
C TRP A 143 -19.96 34.78 -32.73
N LEU A 144 -18.79 34.16 -32.59
CA LEU A 144 -18.26 33.20 -33.54
C LEU A 144 -18.57 31.81 -33.02
N GLU A 145 -19.32 31.03 -33.81
CA GLU A 145 -19.53 29.62 -33.50
C GLU A 145 -18.22 28.86 -33.67
N GLY A 146 -17.76 28.24 -32.58
CA GLY A 146 -16.56 27.42 -32.62
C GLY A 146 -16.83 26.00 -33.12
N PRO A 147 -15.80 25.31 -33.64
CA PRO A 147 -15.88 23.89 -33.95
C PRO A 147 -16.13 23.04 -32.69
N ARG A 148 -16.41 21.76 -32.90
CA ARG A 148 -16.46 20.77 -31.81
C ARG A 148 -15.05 20.43 -31.37
N TYR A 149 -14.75 20.70 -30.11
CA TYR A 149 -13.49 20.35 -29.49
C TYR A 149 -13.60 19.00 -28.80
N GLN A 150 -12.55 18.20 -28.91
CA GLN A 150 -12.35 17.00 -28.10
C GLN A 150 -11.30 17.29 -27.04
N PHE A 151 -11.51 16.79 -25.83
CA PHE A 151 -10.53 16.91 -24.75
C PHE A 151 -10.35 15.60 -24.01
N ASN A 152 -9.15 15.43 -23.49
CA ASN A 152 -8.81 14.38 -22.53
C ASN A 152 -7.84 14.97 -21.51
N TYR A 153 -8.29 15.07 -20.26
CA TYR A 153 -7.53 15.63 -19.16
C TYR A 153 -7.26 14.55 -18.11
N PRO A 154 -6.01 14.05 -18.02
CA PRO A 154 -5.59 13.24 -16.90
C PRO A 154 -5.38 14.12 -15.67
N PHE A 155 -6.05 13.79 -14.58
CA PHE A 155 -5.78 14.30 -13.25
C PHE A 155 -4.89 13.28 -12.53
N GLY A 156 -3.62 13.63 -12.38
CA GLY A 156 -2.63 12.74 -11.74
C GLY A 156 -2.79 12.65 -10.23
N GLU A 157 -2.09 11.70 -9.62
CA GLU A 157 -2.06 11.48 -8.16
C GLU A 157 -1.50 12.68 -7.38
N TYR A 158 -0.66 13.50 -8.01
CA TYR A 158 -0.07 14.70 -7.40
C TYR A 158 -1.11 15.79 -7.13
N MET A 159 -2.29 15.71 -7.76
CA MET A 159 -3.32 16.71 -7.57
C MET A 159 -4.04 16.53 -6.22
N PRO A 160 -4.20 17.57 -5.40
CA PRO A 160 -4.84 17.45 -4.08
C PRO A 160 -6.25 16.86 -4.09
N MET A 161 -7.00 17.04 -5.17
CA MET A 161 -8.35 16.46 -5.33
C MET A 161 -8.35 14.92 -5.40
N ASN A 162 -7.23 14.34 -5.83
CA ASN A 162 -6.99 12.91 -5.98
C ASN A 162 -6.24 12.30 -4.79
N GLN A 163 -6.05 13.08 -3.71
CA GLN A 163 -5.43 12.63 -2.48
C GLN A 163 -6.46 12.67 -1.36
N VAL A 164 -6.81 11.51 -0.83
CA VAL A 164 -7.83 11.41 0.22
C VAL A 164 -7.22 10.77 1.46
N SER A 165 -7.35 11.42 2.61
CA SER A 165 -7.00 10.81 3.90
C SER A 165 -7.83 9.55 4.09
N ALA A 166 -7.16 8.43 4.33
CA ALA A 166 -7.80 7.15 4.61
C ALA A 166 -8.12 6.95 6.11
N SER A 167 -7.85 7.97 6.95
CA SER A 167 -8.23 7.98 8.36
C SER A 167 -9.19 9.11 8.69
N TYR A 168 -10.00 8.87 9.73
CA TYR A 168 -10.87 9.88 10.35
C TYR A 168 -10.20 10.60 11.54
N ARG A 169 -8.86 10.52 11.66
CA ARG A 169 -8.11 11.09 12.82
C ARG A 169 -7.99 12.61 12.74
N GLU A 170 -7.61 13.14 11.58
CA GLU A 170 -7.36 14.57 11.39
C GLU A 170 -8.18 15.15 10.23
N PRO A 171 -8.59 16.42 10.29
CA PRO A 171 -9.39 17.02 9.23
C PRO A 171 -8.62 17.08 7.90
N LEU A 172 -9.28 16.58 6.85
CA LEU A 172 -8.73 16.48 5.52
C LEU A 172 -8.06 17.77 5.01
N LYS A 173 -8.70 18.94 5.18
CA LYS A 173 -8.15 20.20 4.67
C LYS A 173 -6.84 20.61 5.35
N VAL A 174 -6.62 20.22 6.60
CA VAL A 174 -5.35 20.49 7.29
C VAL A 174 -4.24 19.70 6.64
N VAL A 175 -4.48 18.41 6.42
CA VAL A 175 -3.48 17.54 5.83
C VAL A 175 -3.20 17.94 4.38
N GLU A 176 -4.24 18.26 3.60
CA GLU A 176 -4.08 18.80 2.25
C GLU A 176 -3.23 20.06 2.26
N ARG A 177 -3.48 21.01 3.17
CA ARG A 177 -2.67 22.23 3.30
C ARG A 177 -1.20 21.91 3.61
N CYS A 178 -0.91 20.89 4.41
CA CYS A 178 0.47 20.46 4.68
C CYS A 178 1.16 19.97 3.40
N LEU A 179 0.41 19.34 2.49
CA LEU A 179 0.92 18.77 1.24
C LEU A 179 0.84 19.73 0.04
N THR A 180 0.18 20.89 0.18
CA THR A 180 0.07 21.83 -0.94
C THR A 180 1.44 22.29 -1.44
N GLY A 181 1.68 22.12 -2.75
CA GLY A 181 2.95 22.45 -3.40
C GLY A 181 3.98 21.31 -3.39
N THR A 182 3.64 20.16 -2.79
CA THR A 182 4.50 18.97 -2.76
C THR A 182 4.10 18.01 -3.88
N HIS A 183 5.08 17.44 -4.57
CA HIS A 183 4.83 16.41 -5.58
C HIS A 183 4.95 15.03 -4.92
N VAL A 184 3.88 14.62 -4.22
CA VAL A 184 3.82 13.35 -3.47
C VAL A 184 4.33 12.14 -4.27
N PRO A 185 3.93 11.92 -5.55
CA PRO A 185 4.29 10.70 -6.27
C PRO A 185 5.79 10.49 -6.48
N SER A 186 6.60 11.56 -6.51
CA SER A 186 8.06 11.44 -6.71
C SER A 186 8.84 11.13 -5.44
N MET A 187 8.20 11.18 -4.28
CA MET A 187 8.84 10.94 -2.98
C MET A 187 8.47 9.58 -2.36
N LEU A 188 7.72 8.77 -3.10
CA LEU A 188 7.19 7.51 -2.59
C LEU A 188 8.24 6.40 -2.66
N LEU A 189 8.54 5.84 -1.51
CA LEU A 189 9.30 4.61 -1.34
C LEU A 189 8.35 3.42 -1.16
N SER A 190 8.87 2.22 -1.35
CA SER A 190 8.13 1.00 -0.97
C SER A 190 7.89 0.97 0.55
N ARG A 191 6.84 0.29 1.01
CA ARG A 191 6.57 0.15 2.45
C ARG A 191 7.74 -0.43 3.23
N PHE A 192 8.45 -1.41 2.66
CA PHE A 192 9.57 -2.07 3.34
C PHE A 192 10.77 -1.15 3.52
N GLU A 193 11.12 -0.39 2.49
CA GLU A 193 12.18 0.64 2.59
C GLU A 193 11.78 1.72 3.60
N LEU A 194 10.52 2.17 3.57
CA LEU A 194 10.00 3.13 4.54
C LEU A 194 10.10 2.59 5.97
N LEU A 195 9.71 1.34 6.20
CA LEU A 195 9.77 0.70 7.50
C LEU A 195 11.21 0.59 8.01
N HIS A 196 12.14 0.23 7.11
CA HIS A 196 13.57 0.19 7.43
C HIS A 196 14.13 1.58 7.81
N GLU A 197 13.69 2.66 7.15
CA GLU A 197 14.07 4.02 7.54
C GLU A 197 13.45 4.42 8.87
N VAL A 198 12.19 4.08 9.11
CA VAL A 198 11.47 4.33 10.36
C VAL A 198 12.11 3.60 11.55
N GLU A 199 12.60 2.38 11.36
CA GLU A 199 13.29 1.60 12.40
C GLU A 199 14.61 2.25 12.86
N LYS A 200 15.27 3.00 11.97
CA LYS A 200 16.51 3.73 12.26
C LYS A 200 16.28 5.03 13.02
N MET A 201 15.05 5.55 13.05
CA MET A 201 14.73 6.77 13.77
C MET A 201 14.78 6.53 15.28
N GLU A 202 15.37 7.47 16.01
CA GLU A 202 15.38 7.47 17.48
C GLU A 202 13.95 7.50 18.04
N HIS A 203 13.11 8.38 17.49
CA HIS A 203 11.70 8.53 17.87
C HIS A 203 10.79 7.98 16.78
N ARG A 204 10.26 6.77 16.99
CA ARG A 204 9.42 6.09 16.00
C ARG A 204 8.05 6.77 15.82
N PRO A 205 7.61 7.04 14.58
CA PRO A 205 6.27 7.52 14.30
C PRO A 205 5.21 6.46 14.56
N THR A 206 4.03 6.90 14.99
CA THR A 206 2.85 6.05 15.11
C THR A 206 2.23 5.82 13.73
N VAL A 207 2.08 4.56 13.31
CA VAL A 207 1.45 4.22 12.03
C VAL A 207 -0.06 4.20 12.21
N ILE A 208 -0.78 5.08 11.52
CA ILE A 208 -2.24 5.13 11.61
C ILE A 208 -2.83 4.12 10.62
N PRO A 209 -3.77 3.25 11.04
CA PRO A 209 -4.36 2.25 10.16
C PRO A 209 -5.32 2.87 9.14
N PHE A 210 -5.49 2.20 7.99
CA PHE A 210 -6.50 2.54 7.00
C PHE A 210 -7.89 2.24 7.57
N THR A 211 -8.63 3.26 8.01
CA THR A 211 -10.01 3.07 8.50
C THR A 211 -11.04 3.23 7.39
N MET A 212 -10.74 4.00 6.35
CA MET A 212 -11.62 4.25 5.21
C MET A 212 -11.33 3.28 4.05
N SER A 213 -12.36 2.67 3.48
CA SER A 213 -12.23 1.80 2.30
C SER A 213 -12.04 2.60 1.00
N THR A 214 -11.64 1.89 -0.06
CA THR A 214 -11.52 2.45 -1.42
C THR A 214 -12.85 2.98 -1.96
N VAL A 215 -13.98 2.36 -1.62
CA VAL A 215 -15.32 2.78 -2.08
C VAL A 215 -15.67 4.14 -1.50
N THR A 216 -15.46 4.31 -0.20
CA THR A 216 -15.67 5.59 0.47
C THR A 216 -14.71 6.65 -0.07
N ALA A 217 -13.44 6.32 -0.26
CA ALA A 217 -12.45 7.25 -0.83
C ALA A 217 -12.86 7.75 -2.23
N LEU A 218 -13.30 6.84 -3.11
CA LEU A 218 -13.79 7.20 -4.44
C LEU A 218 -15.08 8.03 -4.40
N SER A 219 -15.96 7.83 -3.40
CA SER A 219 -17.11 8.70 -3.18
C SER A 219 -16.72 10.12 -2.75
N VAL A 220 -15.63 10.27 -2.00
CA VAL A 220 -15.07 11.57 -1.63
C VAL A 220 -14.49 12.26 -2.85
N ILE A 221 -13.79 11.52 -3.72
CA ILE A 221 -13.20 12.05 -4.96
C ILE A 221 -14.28 12.47 -5.94
N GLU A 222 -15.36 11.72 -6.09
CA GLU A 222 -16.50 12.09 -6.94
C GLU A 222 -17.08 13.47 -6.58
N ARG A 223 -17.08 13.84 -5.30
CA ARG A 223 -17.53 15.18 -4.88
C ARG A 223 -16.53 16.30 -5.22
N ARG A 224 -15.26 15.96 -5.45
CA ARG A 224 -14.18 16.91 -5.75
C ARG A 224 -13.91 17.04 -7.24
N VAL A 225 -13.88 15.92 -7.95
CA VAL A 225 -13.77 15.84 -9.41
C VAL A 225 -15.17 15.97 -9.98
N ASN A 226 -15.58 17.22 -10.20
CA ASN A 226 -16.90 17.55 -10.71
C ASN A 226 -16.79 18.33 -12.03
N ARG A 227 -17.94 18.51 -12.69
CA ARG A 227 -18.03 19.27 -13.94
C ARG A 227 -17.43 20.67 -13.87
N ARG A 228 -17.47 21.35 -12.72
CA ARG A 228 -16.89 22.70 -12.59
C ARG A 228 -15.38 22.70 -12.79
N VAL A 229 -14.67 21.72 -12.21
CA VAL A 229 -13.22 21.59 -12.38
C VAL A 229 -12.86 21.36 -13.85
N VAL A 230 -13.64 20.55 -14.56
CA VAL A 230 -13.46 20.29 -15.98
C VAL A 230 -13.72 21.55 -16.81
N LEU A 231 -14.81 22.27 -16.54
CA LEU A 231 -15.14 23.54 -17.22
C LEU A 231 -14.06 24.60 -17.02
N ASP A 232 -13.55 24.76 -15.79
CA ASP A 232 -12.44 25.68 -15.50
C ASP A 232 -11.16 25.29 -16.25
N ARG A 233 -10.98 24.01 -16.58
CA ARG A 233 -9.87 23.56 -17.41
C ARG A 233 -10.11 23.85 -18.89
N ILE A 234 -11.31 23.59 -19.39
CA ILE A 234 -11.73 23.90 -20.76
C ILE A 234 -11.56 25.41 -21.04
N ASP A 235 -12.04 26.27 -20.15
CA ASP A 235 -11.90 27.73 -20.28
C ASP A 235 -10.43 28.17 -20.36
N ARG A 236 -9.55 27.56 -19.54
CA ARG A 236 -8.10 27.81 -19.60
C ARG A 236 -7.47 27.38 -20.93
N GLU A 237 -7.84 26.22 -21.48
CA GLU A 237 -7.32 25.77 -22.78
C GLU A 237 -7.89 26.62 -23.92
N LEU A 238 -9.17 27.00 -23.87
CA LEU A 238 -9.78 27.90 -24.86
C LEU A 238 -9.02 29.23 -24.98
N ARG A 239 -8.63 29.81 -23.84
CA ARG A 239 -7.80 31.04 -23.82
C ARG A 239 -6.43 30.85 -24.47
N LYS A 240 -5.85 29.64 -24.40
CA LYS A 240 -4.57 29.34 -25.08
C LYS A 240 -4.73 29.23 -26.59
N PHE A 241 -5.79 28.55 -27.06
CA PHE A 241 -6.02 28.32 -28.48
C PHE A 241 -6.50 29.58 -29.21
N HIS A 242 -7.42 30.34 -28.62
CA HIS A 242 -8.05 31.49 -29.27
C HIS A 242 -7.49 32.86 -28.83
N GLY A 243 -6.62 32.87 -27.83
CA GLY A 243 -6.09 34.10 -27.24
C GLY A 243 -7.16 34.85 -26.41
N SER A 244 -7.20 36.17 -26.56
CA SER A 244 -8.15 37.04 -25.86
C SER A 244 -9.52 37.05 -26.55
N PHE A 245 -10.50 36.40 -25.94
CA PHE A 245 -11.93 36.59 -26.22
C PHE A 245 -12.60 37.20 -24.98
N LEU A 246 -13.70 37.93 -25.17
CA LEU A 246 -14.34 38.69 -24.09
C LEU A 246 -15.23 37.79 -23.21
N LYS A 247 -15.96 36.88 -23.86
CA LYS A 247 -16.81 35.87 -23.23
C LYS A 247 -16.80 34.60 -24.08
N SER A 248 -16.96 33.45 -23.43
CA SER A 248 -17.19 32.17 -24.10
C SER A 248 -18.47 31.55 -23.56
N ASN A 249 -19.28 31.00 -24.45
CA ASN A 249 -20.39 30.13 -24.10
C ASN A 249 -19.98 28.68 -24.41
N VAL A 250 -19.77 27.87 -23.38
CA VAL A 250 -19.30 26.48 -23.54
C VAL A 250 -20.46 25.53 -23.32
N SER A 251 -20.82 24.79 -24.36
CA SER A 251 -21.80 23.70 -24.31
C SER A 251 -21.07 22.35 -24.35
N VAL A 252 -21.07 21.66 -23.20
CA VAL A 252 -20.51 20.31 -23.09
C VAL A 252 -21.49 19.33 -23.70
N MET A 253 -21.05 18.63 -24.75
CA MET A 253 -21.87 17.66 -25.49
C MET A 253 -21.71 16.25 -24.94
N SER A 254 -20.49 15.89 -24.53
CA SER A 254 -20.20 14.63 -23.84
C SER A 254 -19.15 14.87 -22.75
N LEU A 255 -19.32 14.21 -21.61
CA LEU A 255 -18.36 14.24 -20.51
C LEU A 255 -18.38 12.88 -19.80
N GLN A 256 -17.22 12.26 -19.74
CA GLN A 256 -16.97 11.03 -18.99
C GLN A 256 -15.83 11.30 -18.02
N MET A 257 -16.07 11.00 -16.74
CA MET A 257 -15.06 11.07 -15.70
C MET A 257 -14.82 9.67 -15.17
N VAL A 258 -13.58 9.19 -15.20
CA VAL A 258 -13.21 7.82 -14.86
C VAL A 258 -12.12 7.82 -13.80
N ALA A 259 -12.26 6.95 -12.80
CA ALA A 259 -11.17 6.61 -11.89
C ALA A 259 -10.38 5.43 -12.47
N SER A 260 -9.10 5.66 -12.78
CA SER A 260 -8.24 4.67 -13.44
C SER A 260 -7.61 3.72 -12.43
N SER A 261 -6.94 4.27 -11.41
CA SER A 261 -6.28 3.47 -10.38
C SER A 261 -6.33 4.13 -9.00
N ILE A 262 -6.23 3.31 -7.95
CA ILE A 262 -6.15 3.73 -6.54
C ILE A 262 -5.05 2.92 -5.85
N ARG A 263 -4.19 3.58 -5.06
CA ARG A 263 -3.13 2.94 -4.27
C ARG A 263 -3.02 3.50 -2.85
N PRO A 264 -2.65 2.67 -1.87
CA PRO A 264 -2.39 3.12 -0.50
C PRO A 264 -1.02 3.78 -0.39
N ALA A 265 -0.95 4.90 0.34
CA ALA A 265 0.27 5.61 0.66
C ALA A 265 0.30 6.10 2.11
N PHE A 266 1.48 6.20 2.72
CA PHE A 266 1.69 6.79 4.05
C PHE A 266 2.42 8.11 3.95
N LEU A 267 1.87 9.15 4.60
CA LEU A 267 2.42 10.51 4.58
C LEU A 267 2.91 10.90 5.98
N PRO A 268 4.15 11.42 6.10
CA PRO A 268 4.77 11.75 7.37
C PRO A 268 4.25 13.10 7.87
N LEU A 269 3.73 13.11 9.10
CA LEU A 269 3.22 14.32 9.73
C LEU A 269 3.70 14.42 11.17
N PHE A 270 3.99 15.66 11.57
CA PHE A 270 4.13 16.03 12.97
C PHE A 270 2.90 16.82 13.41
N LYS A 271 2.53 16.65 14.67
CA LYS A 271 1.57 17.50 15.37
C LYS A 271 2.20 17.95 16.67
N LEU A 272 2.53 19.24 16.74
CA LEU A 272 3.08 19.86 17.93
C LEU A 272 2.00 20.67 18.61
N THR A 273 1.86 20.52 19.94
CA THR A 273 1.04 21.45 20.73
C THR A 273 1.95 22.51 21.31
N VAL A 274 1.68 23.77 20.95
CA VAL A 274 2.62 24.86 21.15
C VAL A 274 1.98 26.08 21.80
N SER A 275 2.71 26.70 22.72
CA SER A 275 2.39 27.99 23.33
C SER A 275 3.54 28.97 23.12
N THR A 276 3.29 30.26 23.32
CA THR A 276 4.34 31.29 23.23
C THR A 276 4.43 31.98 24.58
N ILE A 277 5.56 32.61 24.91
CA ILE A 277 5.73 33.35 26.18
C ILE A 277 4.61 34.38 26.39
N SER A 278 4.11 35.01 25.32
CA SER A 278 2.99 35.97 25.39
C SER A 278 1.60 35.32 25.53
N HIS A 279 1.48 34.00 25.39
CA HIS A 279 0.20 33.28 25.37
C HIS A 279 0.33 31.86 25.94
N SER A 280 -0.29 31.63 27.10
CA SER A 280 -0.26 30.35 27.81
C SER A 280 -1.15 29.26 27.21
N THR A 281 -2.09 29.58 26.32
CA THR A 281 -3.00 28.56 25.75
C THR A 281 -2.29 27.76 24.64
N PRO A 282 -2.17 26.43 24.76
CA PRO A 282 -1.53 25.60 23.75
C PRO A 282 -2.42 25.45 22.51
N VAL A 283 -1.80 25.46 21.34
CA VAL A 283 -2.49 25.35 20.05
C VAL A 283 -1.78 24.33 19.15
N PRO A 284 -2.52 23.49 18.39
CA PRO A 284 -1.88 22.52 17.50
C PRO A 284 -1.29 23.18 16.24
N ALA A 285 -0.05 22.83 15.94
CA ALA A 285 0.64 23.10 14.68
C ALA A 285 0.96 21.77 13.98
N PHE A 286 0.50 21.63 12.75
CA PHE A 286 0.74 20.46 11.91
C PHE A 286 1.90 20.73 10.97
N ILE A 287 2.77 19.75 10.75
CA ILE A 287 3.96 19.91 9.91
C ILE A 287 4.06 18.73 8.97
N CYS A 288 4.31 18.99 7.68
CA CYS A 288 4.70 17.94 6.74
C CYS A 288 6.12 17.45 7.08
N GLY A 289 6.29 16.18 7.46
CA GLY A 289 7.60 15.63 7.81
C GLY A 289 8.56 15.48 6.62
N ALA A 290 8.04 15.61 5.40
CA ALA A 290 8.83 15.56 4.18
C ALA A 290 9.34 16.94 3.71
N THR A 291 8.58 18.00 3.96
CA THR A 291 8.88 19.36 3.42
C THR A 291 8.98 20.46 4.45
N GLY A 292 8.52 20.23 5.68
CA GLY A 292 8.65 21.17 6.80
C GLY A 292 7.60 22.24 6.81
N LYS A 293 6.65 22.17 5.88
CA LYS A 293 5.54 23.09 5.77
C LYS A 293 4.65 22.99 7.00
N VAL A 294 4.49 24.12 7.69
CA VAL A 294 3.67 24.24 8.90
C VAL A 294 2.28 24.76 8.56
N VAL A 295 1.25 24.17 9.17
CA VAL A 295 -0.14 24.57 9.10
C VAL A 295 -0.69 24.71 10.51
N GLY A 296 -1.09 25.92 10.86
CA GLY A 296 -1.71 26.23 12.14
C GLY A 296 -2.08 27.71 12.24
N PRO A 297 -2.81 28.13 13.28
CA PRO A 297 -3.09 29.54 13.50
C PRO A 297 -1.83 30.25 13.99
N VAL A 298 -1.50 31.38 13.38
CA VAL A 298 -0.31 32.14 13.76
C VAL A 298 -0.58 32.86 15.09
N LEU A 299 0.12 32.44 16.14
CA LEU A 299 0.03 33.04 17.48
C LEU A 299 0.48 34.51 17.51
N HIS A 300 1.38 34.96 16.62
CA HIS A 300 1.79 36.36 16.51
C HIS A 300 1.13 37.08 15.32
N VAL A 301 0.39 38.16 15.58
CA VAL A 301 -0.14 39.03 14.52
C VAL A 301 0.94 40.01 14.05
N GLN A 302 1.14 40.15 12.73
CA GLN A 302 2.08 41.11 12.15
C GLN A 302 1.81 42.54 12.67
N ARG A 303 2.87 43.28 13.05
CA ARG A 303 2.78 44.65 13.63
C ARG A 303 1.88 45.59 12.82
N ARG A 304 1.93 45.54 11.49
CA ARG A 304 1.10 46.40 10.60
C ARG A 304 -0.40 46.14 10.75
N LYS A 305 -0.82 44.87 10.83
CA LYS A 305 -2.23 44.49 11.01
C LYS A 305 -2.74 44.87 12.40
N ARG A 306 -1.87 44.75 13.42
CA ARG A 306 -2.16 45.17 14.79
C ARG A 306 -2.33 46.69 14.89
N LEU A 307 -1.46 47.48 14.25
CA LEU A 307 -1.55 48.94 14.24
C LEU A 307 -2.82 49.44 13.54
N GLY A 308 -3.15 48.88 12.37
CA GLY A 308 -4.35 49.27 11.63
C GLY A 308 -5.64 48.94 12.39
N LEU A 309 -5.72 47.75 13.01
CA LEU A 309 -6.88 47.35 13.79
C LEU A 309 -7.01 48.17 15.09
N ALA A 310 -5.89 48.43 15.77
CA ALA A 310 -5.85 49.26 16.96
C ALA A 310 -6.28 50.70 16.65
N ALA A 311 -5.79 51.30 15.56
CA ALA A 311 -6.19 52.63 15.13
C ALA A 311 -7.69 52.69 14.79
N ALA A 312 -8.22 51.70 14.06
CA ALA A 312 -9.65 51.63 13.74
C ALA A 312 -10.51 51.48 15.00
N ALA A 313 -10.08 50.66 15.97
CA ALA A 313 -10.79 50.49 17.24
C ALA A 313 -10.74 51.75 18.11
N ALA A 314 -9.61 52.47 18.13
CA ALA A 314 -9.46 53.76 18.81
C ALA A 314 -10.37 54.84 18.21
N VAL A 315 -10.36 54.97 16.88
CA VAL A 315 -11.19 55.94 16.16
C VAL A 315 -12.67 55.62 16.36
N GLY A 316 -13.05 54.34 16.26
CA GLY A 316 -14.43 53.90 16.49
C GLY A 316 -14.92 54.20 17.90
N THR A 317 -14.09 53.96 18.92
CA THR A 317 -14.45 54.25 20.32
C THR A 317 -14.52 55.74 20.62
N LEU A 318 -13.58 56.53 20.09
CA LEU A 318 -13.62 57.99 20.19
C LEU A 318 -14.89 58.56 19.52
N LEU A 319 -15.21 58.12 18.30
CA LEU A 319 -16.41 58.57 17.59
C LEU A 319 -17.71 58.18 18.31
N SER A 320 -17.76 57.01 18.95
CA SER A 320 -18.96 56.57 19.68
C SER A 320 -19.14 57.25 21.05
N LEU A 321 -18.04 57.57 21.74
CA LEU A 321 -18.09 58.11 23.12
C LEU A 321 -17.97 59.63 23.18
N ALA A 322 -17.42 60.28 22.15
CA ALA A 322 -17.30 61.75 22.07
C ALA A 322 -18.61 62.53 22.31
N PRO A 323 -19.80 62.08 21.84
CA PRO A 323 -21.04 62.79 22.12
C PRO A 323 -21.65 62.49 23.50
N LEU A 324 -21.10 61.52 24.26
CA LEU A 324 -21.73 60.99 25.48
C LEU A 324 -20.94 61.29 26.76
N VAL A 325 -19.63 61.51 26.66
CA VAL A 325 -18.74 61.59 27.83
C VAL A 325 -17.67 62.67 27.63
N GLU A 326 -17.09 63.14 28.73
CA GLU A 326 -15.98 64.09 28.69
C GLU A 326 -14.78 63.56 27.88
N PRO A 327 -14.04 64.46 27.20
CA PRO A 327 -12.91 64.09 26.34
C PRO A 327 -11.85 63.23 27.05
N GLY A 328 -11.60 63.48 28.33
CA GLY A 328 -10.65 62.71 29.14
C GLY A 328 -11.08 61.25 29.34
N VAL A 329 -12.38 61.00 29.52
CA VAL A 329 -12.91 59.65 29.69
C VAL A 329 -12.96 58.91 28.35
N ALA A 330 -13.35 59.60 27.26
CA ALA A 330 -13.38 59.02 25.92
C ALA A 330 -11.98 58.61 25.43
N THR A 331 -10.95 59.43 25.69
CA THR A 331 -9.55 59.10 25.36
C THR A 331 -9.01 57.96 26.19
N ALA A 332 -9.30 57.92 27.50
CA ALA A 332 -8.93 56.79 28.36
C ALA A 332 -9.55 55.47 27.89
N ALA A 333 -10.84 55.49 27.51
CA ALA A 333 -11.53 54.32 26.96
C ALA A 333 -10.92 53.85 25.63
N ALA A 334 -10.56 54.78 24.74
CA ALA A 334 -9.93 54.45 23.47
C ALA A 334 -8.54 53.79 23.66
N LEU A 335 -7.74 54.28 24.60
CA LEU A 335 -6.45 53.67 24.95
C LEU A 335 -6.61 52.25 25.52
N ALA A 336 -7.62 52.02 26.37
CA ALA A 336 -7.93 50.70 26.90
C ALA A 336 -8.35 49.70 25.80
N VAL A 337 -9.15 50.15 24.82
CA VAL A 337 -9.54 49.34 23.67
C VAL A 337 -8.37 49.06 22.74
N VAL A 338 -7.47 50.02 22.52
CA VAL A 338 -6.22 49.80 21.78
C VAL A 338 -5.37 48.70 22.41
N ALA A 339 -5.17 48.74 23.73
CA ALA A 339 -4.38 47.75 24.45
C ALA A 339 -4.99 46.33 24.35
N SER A 340 -6.31 46.21 24.43
CA SER A 340 -7.04 44.92 24.38
C SER A 340 -7.31 44.39 22.96
N SER A 341 -7.34 45.26 21.95
CA SER A 341 -7.68 44.89 20.55
C SER A 341 -6.82 43.76 19.97
N GLY A 342 -5.52 43.73 20.29
CA GLY A 342 -4.62 42.68 19.82
C GLY A 342 -4.95 41.31 20.40
N PHE A 343 -5.27 41.25 21.69
CA PHE A 343 -5.67 40.03 22.38
C PHE A 343 -7.00 39.51 21.83
N VAL A 344 -7.98 40.40 21.64
CA VAL A 344 -9.29 40.06 21.05
C VAL A 344 -9.14 39.51 19.63
N GLN A 345 -8.31 40.14 18.79
CA GLN A 345 -8.09 39.68 17.43
C GLN A 345 -7.47 38.27 17.38
N GLN A 346 -6.49 38.01 18.25
CA GLN A 346 -5.87 36.68 18.36
C GLN A 346 -6.87 35.63 18.88
N ALA A 347 -7.66 35.96 19.91
CA ALA A 347 -8.70 35.08 20.43
C ALA A 347 -9.75 34.75 19.35
N VAL A 348 -10.16 35.74 18.54
CA VAL A 348 -11.08 35.53 17.41
C VAL A 348 -10.45 34.65 16.33
N GLN A 349 -9.17 34.85 15.98
CA GLN A 349 -8.50 33.99 15.00
C GLN A 349 -8.39 32.54 15.49
N ARG A 350 -8.08 32.33 16.76
CA ARG A 350 -8.07 30.99 17.39
C ARG A 350 -9.46 30.36 17.38
N ALA A 351 -10.48 31.09 17.83
CA ALA A 351 -11.86 30.60 17.84
C ALA A 351 -12.34 30.24 16.43
N ARG A 352 -12.00 31.05 15.42
CA ARG A 352 -12.28 30.74 14.01
C ARG A 352 -11.57 29.48 13.56
N PHE A 353 -10.29 29.34 13.87
CA PHE A 353 -9.52 28.14 13.52
C PHE A 353 -10.12 26.89 14.17
N VAL A 354 -10.36 26.90 15.48
CA VAL A 354 -10.95 25.76 16.21
C VAL A 354 -12.36 25.43 15.69
N ARG A 355 -13.19 26.44 15.45
CA ARG A 355 -14.53 26.26 14.86
C ARG A 355 -14.44 25.64 13.47
N GLU A 356 -13.51 26.11 12.63
CA GLU A 356 -13.32 25.58 11.29
C GLU A 356 -12.80 24.14 11.33
N GLN A 357 -11.89 23.82 12.25
CA GLN A 357 -11.43 22.45 12.50
C GLN A 357 -12.58 21.54 12.93
N ALA A 358 -13.38 21.96 13.92
CA ALA A 358 -14.53 21.20 14.40
C ALA A 358 -15.56 20.96 13.28
N HIS A 359 -15.83 21.97 12.47
CA HIS A 359 -16.74 21.84 11.33
C HIS A 359 -16.21 20.87 10.27
N GLN A 360 -14.92 20.95 9.93
CA GLN A 360 -14.31 20.03 8.96
C GLN A 360 -14.27 18.60 9.50
N MET A 361 -13.99 18.43 10.79
CA MET A 361 -14.02 17.13 11.45
C MET A 361 -15.44 16.53 11.46
N ALA A 362 -16.45 17.34 11.74
CA ALA A 362 -17.85 16.91 11.69
C ALA A 362 -18.25 16.47 10.27
N GLN A 363 -17.84 17.21 9.24
CA GLN A 363 -18.06 16.83 7.84
C GLN A 363 -17.36 15.51 7.47
N LEU A 364 -16.12 15.33 7.93
CA LEU A 364 -15.36 14.11 7.66
C LEU A 364 -16.01 12.89 8.33
N LYS A 365 -16.41 13.03 9.60
CA LYS A 365 -17.12 11.98 10.34
C LYS A 365 -18.49 11.68 9.75
N SER A 366 -19.24 12.69 9.32
CA SER A 366 -20.54 12.48 8.68
C SER A 366 -20.41 11.70 7.37
N VAL A 367 -19.34 11.94 6.59
CA VAL A 367 -19.06 11.13 5.39
C VAL A 367 -18.80 9.67 5.76
N GLY A 368 -18.03 9.41 6.81
CA GLY A 368 -17.80 8.04 7.29
C GLY A 368 -19.09 7.34 7.73
N VAL A 369 -19.97 8.04 8.45
CA VAL A 369 -21.26 7.51 8.87
C VAL A 369 -22.19 7.24 7.68
N LEU A 370 -22.28 8.18 6.74
CA LEU A 370 -23.13 8.03 5.55
C LEU A 370 -22.70 6.86 4.66
N ASN A 371 -21.40 6.60 4.59
CA ASN A 371 -20.85 5.55 3.76
C ASN A 371 -20.58 4.25 4.52
N LEU A 372 -20.96 4.12 5.80
CA LEU A 372 -20.61 2.99 6.64
C LEU A 372 -20.95 1.62 6.02
N VAL A 373 -22.13 1.52 5.40
CA VAL A 373 -22.57 0.28 4.73
C VAL A 373 -21.70 -0.01 3.51
N ALA A 374 -21.44 0.98 2.65
CA ALA A 374 -20.56 0.85 1.50
C ALA A 374 -19.10 0.61 1.90
N ASP A 375 -18.69 1.09 3.08
CA ASP A 375 -17.35 0.94 3.62
C ASP A 375 -17.08 -0.50 4.08
N SER A 376 -18.13 -1.26 4.42
CA SER A 376 -18.01 -2.66 4.83
C SER A 376 -17.66 -3.61 3.68
N THR A 377 -18.02 -3.26 2.44
CA THR A 377 -17.76 -4.06 1.24
C THR A 377 -16.54 -3.59 0.45
N GLY A 378 -16.04 -2.40 0.74
CA GLY A 378 -14.89 -1.83 0.07
C GLY A 378 -13.57 -2.43 0.55
N TYR A 379 -12.58 -2.46 -0.34
CA TYR A 379 -11.22 -2.87 0.00
C TYR A 379 -10.61 -1.93 1.05
N ARG A 380 -9.99 -2.50 2.08
CA ARG A 380 -9.24 -1.78 3.10
C ARG A 380 -7.87 -2.42 3.21
N TRP A 381 -6.84 -1.61 3.02
CA TRP A 381 -5.47 -2.12 3.08
C TRP A 381 -5.13 -2.56 4.52
N THR A 382 -4.51 -3.73 4.65
CA THR A 382 -3.97 -4.24 5.90
C THR A 382 -2.52 -4.72 5.71
N PRO A 383 -1.63 -4.57 6.70
CA PRO A 383 -0.25 -5.03 6.58
C PRO A 383 -0.14 -6.55 6.33
N GLU A 384 -1.02 -7.33 6.97
CA GLU A 384 -1.01 -8.80 6.93
C GLU A 384 -1.25 -9.34 5.52
N GLU A 385 -2.13 -8.71 4.74
CA GLU A 385 -2.42 -9.11 3.36
C GLU A 385 -1.19 -8.95 2.46
N GLU A 386 -0.50 -7.81 2.54
CA GLU A 386 0.70 -7.56 1.73
C GLU A 386 1.84 -8.52 2.11
N GLU A 387 2.03 -8.77 3.40
CA GLU A 387 3.03 -9.73 3.89
C GLU A 387 2.74 -11.16 3.45
N LYS A 388 1.46 -11.54 3.43
CA LYS A 388 1.02 -12.83 2.92
C LYS A 388 1.29 -12.97 1.41
N GLU A 389 0.94 -11.97 0.61
CA GLU A 389 1.20 -11.97 -0.84
C GLU A 389 2.71 -12.08 -1.13
N GLU A 390 3.56 -11.39 -0.36
CA GLU A 390 5.01 -11.50 -0.51
C GLU A 390 5.56 -12.87 -0.06
N TYR A 391 5.03 -13.41 1.03
CA TYR A 391 5.41 -14.75 1.50
C TYR A 391 5.09 -15.80 0.44
N GLU A 392 3.87 -15.76 -0.12
CA GLU A 392 3.43 -16.65 -1.19
C GLU A 392 4.33 -16.51 -2.42
N TYR A 393 4.64 -15.27 -2.85
CA TYR A 393 5.54 -15.01 -3.96
C TYR A 393 6.97 -15.56 -3.71
N ARG A 394 7.53 -15.34 -2.52
CA ARG A 394 8.84 -15.89 -2.13
C ARG A 394 8.82 -17.42 -2.07
N GLU A 395 7.72 -18.01 -1.62
CA GLU A 395 7.54 -19.46 -1.65
C GLU A 395 7.49 -20.00 -3.07
N GLU A 396 6.80 -19.34 -3.99
CA GLU A 396 6.75 -19.72 -5.40
C GLU A 396 8.15 -19.70 -6.02
N LEU A 397 8.92 -18.65 -5.78
CA LEU A 397 10.33 -18.59 -6.22
C LEU A 397 11.16 -19.74 -5.66
N ARG A 398 11.00 -20.08 -4.37
CA ARG A 398 11.68 -21.23 -3.75
C ARG A 398 11.22 -22.56 -4.37
N ARG A 399 9.93 -22.70 -4.72
CA ARG A 399 9.40 -23.88 -5.42
C ARG A 399 10.00 -24.00 -6.83
N GLN A 400 10.08 -22.89 -7.57
CA GLN A 400 10.71 -22.86 -8.90
C GLN A 400 12.19 -23.22 -8.84
N ALA A 401 12.93 -22.68 -7.86
CA ALA A 401 14.33 -23.03 -7.64
C ALA A 401 14.51 -24.52 -7.34
N ARG A 402 13.73 -25.08 -6.40
CA ARG A 402 13.75 -26.52 -6.10
C ARG A 402 13.38 -27.39 -7.31
N ALA A 403 12.41 -26.97 -8.11
CA ALA A 403 12.00 -27.69 -9.32
C ALA A 403 13.11 -27.68 -10.38
N ARG A 404 13.81 -26.55 -10.54
CA ARG A 404 14.98 -26.42 -11.41
C ARG A 404 16.11 -27.33 -10.94
N ASP A 405 16.46 -27.28 -9.66
CA ASP A 405 17.56 -28.08 -9.11
C ASP A 405 17.26 -29.59 -9.21
N ALA A 406 16.00 -30.00 -8.97
CA ALA A 406 15.55 -31.37 -9.18
C ALA A 406 15.58 -31.78 -10.66
N PHE A 407 15.25 -30.88 -11.59
CA PHE A 407 15.37 -31.13 -13.03
C PHE A 407 16.84 -31.31 -13.43
N GLU A 408 17.74 -30.44 -12.95
CA GLU A 408 19.18 -30.57 -13.19
C GLU A 408 19.75 -31.88 -12.65
N GLN A 409 19.30 -32.32 -11.46
CA GLN A 409 19.66 -33.62 -10.91
C GLN A 409 19.22 -34.77 -11.82
N ARG A 410 17.97 -34.76 -12.30
CA ARG A 410 17.47 -35.76 -13.25
C ARG A 410 18.29 -35.79 -14.55
N VAL A 411 18.63 -34.63 -15.10
CA VAL A 411 19.47 -34.54 -16.30
C VAL A 411 20.88 -35.06 -16.04
N LYS A 412 21.47 -34.76 -14.88
CA LYS A 412 22.78 -35.30 -14.48
C LYS A 412 22.75 -36.82 -14.31
N GLU A 413 21.70 -37.36 -13.69
CA GLU A 413 21.51 -38.80 -13.54
C GLU A 413 21.34 -39.49 -14.90
N GLU A 414 20.54 -38.92 -15.80
CA GLU A 414 20.35 -39.45 -17.15
C GLU A 414 21.65 -39.40 -17.96
N ALA A 415 22.37 -38.28 -17.92
CA ALA A 415 23.69 -38.16 -18.53
C ALA A 415 24.70 -39.15 -17.93
N ALA A 416 24.64 -39.43 -16.63
CA ALA A 416 25.47 -40.46 -16.00
C ALA A 416 25.08 -41.87 -16.48
N ARG A 417 23.79 -42.18 -16.59
CA ARG A 417 23.29 -43.44 -17.17
C ARG A 417 23.76 -43.60 -18.62
N ASP A 418 23.70 -42.54 -19.41
CA ASP A 418 24.16 -42.56 -20.80
C ASP A 418 25.68 -42.69 -20.91
N ARG A 419 26.45 -42.05 -20.01
CA ARG A 419 27.90 -42.29 -19.91
C ARG A 419 28.21 -43.75 -19.57
N VAL A 420 27.47 -44.38 -18.66
CA VAL A 420 27.62 -45.81 -18.33
C VAL A 420 27.29 -46.68 -19.55
N ARG A 421 26.22 -46.36 -20.30
CA ARG A 421 25.88 -47.04 -21.57
C ARG A 421 26.99 -46.87 -22.61
N ALA A 422 27.52 -45.65 -22.77
CA ALA A 422 28.55 -45.31 -23.75
C ALA A 422 29.94 -45.87 -23.39
N HIS A 423 30.27 -46.00 -22.09
CA HIS A 423 31.50 -46.64 -21.63
C HIS A 423 31.49 -48.17 -21.83
N GLY A 424 30.40 -48.75 -22.33
CA GLY A 424 30.44 -50.04 -22.97
C GLY A 424 30.95 -51.15 -22.06
N THR A 425 30.30 -51.39 -20.92
CA THR A 425 30.16 -52.79 -20.51
C THR A 425 29.19 -53.43 -21.50
N HIS A 426 29.72 -53.88 -22.64
CA HIS A 426 28.99 -54.74 -23.56
C HIS A 426 28.57 -55.98 -22.78
N PHE A 427 27.33 -56.00 -22.31
CA PHE A 427 26.75 -57.15 -21.64
C PHE A 427 26.51 -58.21 -22.70
N ASP A 428 27.53 -59.03 -22.95
CA ASP A 428 27.46 -60.16 -23.87
C ASP A 428 27.10 -61.41 -23.06
N PRO A 429 25.83 -61.86 -23.05
CA PRO A 429 25.38 -62.93 -22.16
C PRO A 429 26.07 -64.28 -22.42
N LYS A 430 26.75 -64.42 -23.57
CA LYS A 430 27.47 -65.65 -23.96
C LYS A 430 28.94 -65.66 -23.58
N ASN A 431 29.53 -64.53 -23.18
CA ASN A 431 30.98 -64.42 -22.94
C ASN A 431 31.25 -63.97 -21.50
N ARG A 432 30.85 -64.79 -20.52
CA ARG A 432 31.36 -64.69 -19.15
C ARG A 432 32.87 -64.94 -19.18
N ARG A 433 33.69 -63.90 -19.29
CA ARG A 433 35.10 -64.03 -18.95
C ARG A 433 35.17 -64.33 -17.45
N ARG A 434 35.79 -65.47 -17.14
CA ARG A 434 35.95 -66.07 -15.82
C ARG A 434 36.70 -65.18 -14.81
N THR A 435 37.15 -64.00 -15.23
CA THR A 435 37.93 -63.01 -14.46
C THR A 435 37.09 -61.94 -13.78
N ASP A 436 35.79 -61.89 -14.06
CA ASP A 436 34.94 -60.76 -13.66
C ASP A 436 34.02 -61.11 -12.46
N LEU A 437 34.16 -62.34 -11.93
CA LEU A 437 33.59 -62.73 -10.64
C LEU A 437 34.57 -62.32 -9.55
N ALA A 438 34.19 -61.29 -8.79
CA ALA A 438 34.89 -60.88 -7.59
C ALA A 438 35.04 -62.08 -6.64
N ASP A 439 36.30 -62.40 -6.33
CA ASP A 439 36.76 -63.28 -5.26
C ASP A 439 36.21 -64.73 -5.27
N VAL A 440 36.70 -65.53 -6.23
CA VAL A 440 36.36 -66.96 -6.37
C VAL A 440 36.98 -67.82 -5.26
N ASP A 441 37.93 -67.29 -4.47
CA ASP A 441 38.60 -68.02 -3.37
C ASP A 441 38.83 -67.11 -2.15
N PRO A 442 37.77 -66.76 -1.39
CA PRO A 442 37.81 -65.70 -0.36
C PRO A 442 38.78 -65.96 0.80
N ARG A 443 39.23 -67.20 1.00
CA ARG A 443 40.24 -67.57 2.01
C ARG A 443 41.49 -68.22 1.41
N GLY A 444 41.61 -68.27 0.08
CA GLY A 444 42.77 -68.87 -0.60
C GLY A 444 42.89 -70.39 -0.45
N TYR A 445 41.82 -71.13 -0.12
CA TYR A 445 41.89 -72.57 0.10
C TYR A 445 42.19 -73.38 -1.17
N TYR A 446 41.70 -72.94 -2.33
CA TYR A 446 42.06 -73.58 -3.60
C TYR A 446 43.50 -73.25 -3.99
N GLU A 447 43.96 -72.03 -3.72
CA GLU A 447 45.36 -71.65 -3.92
C GLU A 447 46.31 -72.43 -3.02
N LEU A 448 45.96 -72.64 -1.74
CA LEU A 448 46.75 -73.44 -0.78
C LEU A 448 46.92 -74.90 -1.20
N LEU A 449 45.94 -75.47 -1.91
CA LEU A 449 46.03 -76.83 -2.47
C LEU A 449 46.61 -76.85 -3.90
N GLY A 450 47.02 -75.72 -4.46
CA GLY A 450 47.56 -75.64 -5.83
C GLY A 450 46.51 -75.86 -6.92
N LEU A 451 45.23 -75.66 -6.61
CA LEU A 451 44.09 -75.84 -7.52
C LEU A 451 43.58 -74.51 -8.12
N LYS A 452 44.39 -73.45 -8.06
CA LYS A 452 44.09 -72.13 -8.64
C LYS A 452 43.73 -72.26 -10.12
N GLY A 453 42.57 -71.75 -10.53
CA GLY A 453 42.01 -71.89 -11.87
C GLY A 453 41.24 -73.18 -12.14
N LYS A 454 41.02 -74.05 -11.15
CA LYS A 454 40.23 -75.29 -11.25
C LYS A 454 39.16 -75.42 -10.16
N GLU A 455 38.74 -74.32 -9.53
CA GLU A 455 37.86 -74.30 -8.34
C GLU A 455 36.54 -75.04 -8.58
N PHE A 456 35.85 -74.70 -9.68
CA PHE A 456 34.57 -75.28 -10.06
C PHE A 456 34.66 -76.67 -10.71
N SER A 457 35.81 -77.04 -11.28
CA SER A 457 36.01 -78.33 -11.95
C SER A 457 36.71 -79.39 -11.07
N ALA A 458 37.30 -78.99 -9.95
CA ALA A 458 37.99 -79.89 -9.04
C ALA A 458 37.02 -80.88 -8.40
N THR A 459 37.21 -82.17 -8.70
CA THR A 459 36.46 -83.25 -8.05
C THR A 459 37.08 -83.61 -6.69
N ALA A 460 36.33 -84.31 -5.83
CA ALA A 460 36.84 -84.75 -4.52
C ALA A 460 38.12 -85.61 -4.63
N LYS A 461 38.30 -86.33 -5.76
CA LYS A 461 39.51 -87.09 -6.07
C LYS A 461 40.70 -86.16 -6.32
N ASP A 462 40.51 -85.09 -7.09
CA ASP A 462 41.55 -84.11 -7.38
C ASP A 462 41.98 -83.37 -6.12
N ILE A 463 41.03 -82.99 -5.26
CA ILE A 463 41.27 -82.32 -3.98
C ILE A 463 42.08 -83.24 -3.03
N THR A 464 41.76 -84.54 -3.01
CA THR A 464 42.49 -85.51 -2.18
C THR A 464 43.90 -85.75 -2.71
N LYS A 465 44.09 -85.77 -4.02
CA LYS A 465 45.42 -85.87 -4.64
C LYS A 465 46.28 -84.65 -4.32
N ALA A 466 45.72 -83.46 -4.54
CA ALA A 466 46.37 -82.19 -4.27
C ALA A 466 46.76 -82.03 -2.78
N PHE A 467 45.88 -82.44 -1.86
CA PHE A 467 46.20 -82.46 -0.43
C PHE A 467 47.39 -83.38 -0.10
N ARG A 468 47.44 -84.60 -0.66
CA ARG A 468 48.57 -85.52 -0.44
C ARG A 468 49.88 -84.94 -0.96
N GLU A 469 49.85 -84.27 -2.10
CA GLU A 469 51.03 -83.60 -2.68
C GLU A 469 51.48 -82.42 -1.81
N ALA A 470 50.54 -81.57 -1.36
CA ALA A 470 50.81 -80.44 -0.48
C ALA A 470 51.37 -80.90 0.89
N VAL A 471 50.79 -81.93 1.50
CA VAL A 471 51.28 -82.49 2.78
C VAL A 471 52.69 -83.05 2.64
N ARG A 472 53.00 -83.74 1.54
CA ARG A 472 54.34 -84.30 1.31
C ARG A 472 55.41 -83.20 1.22
N ILE A 473 55.07 -82.08 0.60
CA ILE A 473 55.99 -80.93 0.44
C ILE A 473 56.18 -80.18 1.76
N HIS A 474 55.09 -80.01 2.52
CA HIS A 474 55.07 -79.16 3.71
C HIS A 474 55.20 -79.92 5.04
N HIS A 475 55.47 -81.23 5.02
CA HIS A 475 55.57 -82.07 6.23
C HIS A 475 56.65 -81.55 7.19
N PRO A 476 56.38 -81.46 8.52
CA PRO A 476 57.34 -80.93 9.49
C PRO A 476 58.67 -81.69 9.51
N ASP A 477 58.66 -82.99 9.23
CA ASP A 477 59.86 -83.85 9.26
C ASP A 477 60.81 -83.67 8.07
N VAL A 478 60.41 -82.92 7.03
CA VAL A 478 61.19 -82.76 5.79
C VAL A 478 62.10 -81.52 5.84
N HIS A 479 61.96 -80.65 6.85
CA HIS A 479 62.62 -79.33 6.91
C HIS A 479 63.41 -79.09 8.22
N PRO A 480 64.58 -78.42 8.17
CA PRO A 480 65.42 -78.14 9.34
C PRO A 480 64.81 -77.11 10.33
N GLU A 481 65.22 -77.20 11.62
CA GLU A 481 64.55 -76.62 12.81
C GLU A 481 64.30 -75.09 12.82
N GLY A 482 64.90 -74.31 11.89
CA GLY A 482 64.80 -72.85 11.86
C GLY A 482 63.46 -72.26 11.34
N GLU A 483 62.62 -73.04 10.65
CA GLU A 483 61.33 -72.58 10.09
C GLU A 483 60.10 -73.32 10.64
N ALA A 484 60.26 -74.05 11.75
CA ALA A 484 59.26 -74.99 12.24
C ALA A 484 57.88 -74.35 12.55
N GLU A 485 57.85 -73.14 13.12
CA GLU A 485 56.60 -72.48 13.56
C GLU A 485 55.70 -72.07 12.38
N ASN A 486 56.29 -71.46 11.36
CA ASN A 486 55.58 -70.96 10.18
C ASN A 486 55.06 -72.11 9.30
N LYS A 487 55.85 -73.20 9.18
CA LYS A 487 55.45 -74.38 8.41
C LYS A 487 54.35 -75.18 9.12
N LYS A 488 54.36 -75.25 10.46
CA LYS A 488 53.24 -75.82 11.24
C LYS A 488 51.93 -75.06 10.97
N ARG A 489 51.96 -73.73 11.00
CA ARG A 489 50.78 -72.89 10.67
C ARG A 489 50.32 -73.10 9.22
N HIS A 490 51.27 -73.22 8.27
CA HIS A 490 50.95 -73.49 6.88
C HIS A 490 50.31 -74.87 6.69
N MET A 491 50.84 -75.91 7.36
CA MET A 491 50.27 -77.26 7.34
C MET A 491 48.85 -77.29 7.94
N GLN A 492 48.62 -76.56 9.04
CA GLN A 492 47.28 -76.43 9.64
C GLN A 492 46.27 -75.84 8.64
N ARG A 493 46.67 -74.81 7.89
CA ARG A 493 45.82 -74.21 6.83
C ARG A 493 45.55 -75.17 5.67
N ILE A 494 46.52 -76.00 5.28
CA ILE A 494 46.33 -77.05 4.25
C ILE A 494 45.31 -78.10 4.71
N ILE A 495 45.38 -78.52 5.97
CA ILE A 495 44.43 -79.46 6.57
C ILE A 495 43.03 -78.84 6.67
N GLU A 496 42.94 -77.57 7.05
CA GLU A 496 41.69 -76.81 7.09
C GLU A 496 41.06 -76.68 5.70
N ALA A 497 41.85 -76.30 4.69
CA ALA A 497 41.43 -76.22 3.29
C ALA A 497 40.89 -77.58 2.80
N TYR A 498 41.60 -78.68 3.07
CA TYR A 498 41.13 -80.02 2.71
C TYR A 498 39.81 -80.37 3.41
N LYS A 499 39.67 -80.08 4.71
CA LYS A 499 38.45 -80.37 5.46
C LYS A 499 37.22 -79.67 4.88
N ILE A 500 37.38 -78.42 4.44
CA ILE A 500 36.30 -77.61 3.87
C ILE A 500 36.00 -78.03 2.43
N LEU A 501 37.03 -78.25 1.61
CA LEU A 501 36.86 -78.53 0.18
C LEU A 501 36.55 -80.01 -0.14
N HIS A 502 36.92 -80.96 0.73
CA HIS A 502 36.70 -82.39 0.49
C HIS A 502 35.23 -82.80 0.59
N ASN A 503 34.48 -82.21 1.52
CA ASN A 503 33.04 -82.52 1.68
C ASN A 503 32.21 -81.66 0.72
N PRO A 504 31.34 -82.27 -0.12
CA PRO A 504 30.59 -81.54 -1.16
C PRO A 504 29.64 -80.47 -0.58
N LYS A 505 29.13 -80.67 0.64
CA LYS A 505 28.25 -79.69 1.29
C LYS A 505 29.04 -78.44 1.69
N THR A 506 30.17 -78.62 2.40
CA THR A 506 31.01 -77.51 2.87
C THR A 506 31.72 -76.82 1.71
N LYS A 507 32.12 -77.56 0.67
CA LYS A 507 32.64 -77.00 -0.58
C LYS A 507 31.61 -76.04 -1.21
N LYS A 508 30.35 -76.46 -1.31
CA LYS A 508 29.28 -75.61 -1.87
C LYS A 508 29.06 -74.34 -1.06
N PHE A 509 29.10 -74.40 0.27
CA PHE A 509 29.00 -73.23 1.15
C PHE A 509 30.21 -72.29 1.04
N TYR A 510 31.38 -72.85 0.77
CA TYR A 510 32.59 -72.07 0.52
C TYR A 510 32.53 -71.39 -0.85
N ASP A 511 32.16 -72.14 -1.90
CA ASP A 511 32.01 -71.65 -3.28
C ASP A 511 30.87 -70.62 -3.44
N SER A 512 29.85 -70.65 -2.57
CA SER A 512 28.77 -69.64 -2.56
C SER A 512 29.15 -68.34 -1.83
N GLY A 513 30.35 -68.26 -1.22
CA GLY A 513 30.80 -67.10 -0.46
C GLY A 513 30.19 -66.98 0.94
N GLU A 514 29.28 -67.89 1.34
CA GLU A 514 28.60 -67.86 2.65
C GLU A 514 29.55 -68.13 3.83
N MET A 515 30.70 -68.80 3.60
CA MET A 515 31.74 -69.01 4.61
C MET A 515 32.72 -67.83 4.80
N SER A 516 32.62 -66.76 3.99
CA SER A 516 33.54 -65.61 4.09
C SER A 516 33.30 -64.72 5.33
N GLY A 517 32.14 -64.84 6.00
CA GLY A 517 31.81 -64.06 7.19
C GLY A 517 32.02 -64.81 8.51
N LYS A 518 33.28 -64.91 8.98
CA LYS A 518 33.72 -65.11 10.39
C LYS A 518 35.15 -65.65 10.43
N SER A 519 36.15 -64.76 10.47
CA SER A 519 37.45 -64.89 11.19
C SER A 519 38.44 -63.80 10.74
N GLN A 520 38.18 -62.55 11.16
CA GLN A 520 39.21 -61.54 11.40
C GLN A 520 38.84 -60.78 12.68
N GLU A 521 38.86 -61.50 13.79
CA GLU A 521 39.10 -60.94 15.13
C GLU A 521 39.97 -61.98 15.84
N THR A 522 41.00 -61.52 16.54
CA THR A 522 42.11 -62.25 17.19
C THR A 522 43.35 -62.52 16.33
N SER A 523 44.15 -61.48 16.12
CA SER A 523 45.51 -61.38 16.71
C SER A 523 46.12 -60.01 16.38
#